data_AF-A0A1H3C974-F1
#
_entry.id   AF-A0A1H3C974-F1
#
_cell.length_a   1.000
_cell.length_b   1.000
_cell.length_c   1.000
_cell.angle_alpha   90.00
_cell.angle_beta   90.00
_cell.angle_gamma   90.00
#
_symmetry.space_group_name_H-M   'P 1'
#
loop_
_entity.id
_entity.type
_entity.pdbx_description
1 polymer ?
#
loop_
_entity_poly.entity_id
_entity_poly.type
_entity_poly.pdbx_seq_one_letter_code
_entity_poly.pdbx_strand_id
1 'polypeptide(L)'
;MMRDTRFLTVLLCALVMLFVTGCNMPSAHFSGLPATAITVDGSDFDVRVNGDQAEAIRTNMEYAPRFGPIRDRAARAMAQVSGCEVTHVAGDQALAVGKLDCG
;
A
#
# COMPACT_ATOMS: atom_id res chain seq x y z
N MET A 1 -18.87 12.02 42.35
CA MET A 1 -18.90 10.54 42.41
C MET A 1 -19.70 10.02 41.21
N MET A 2 -19.13 10.11 40.01
CA MET A 2 -19.59 9.41 38.81
C MET A 2 -18.36 8.70 38.26
N ARG A 3 -17.92 7.65 38.98
CA ARG A 3 -17.04 6.62 38.43
C ARG A 3 -17.93 5.66 37.64
N ASP A 4 -18.59 6.20 36.62
CA ASP A 4 -19.28 5.34 35.67
C ASP A 4 -18.19 4.76 34.79
N THR A 5 -17.80 3.53 35.11
CA THR A 5 -16.86 2.71 34.34
C THR A 5 -17.20 2.70 32.85
N ARG A 6 -18.47 2.94 32.51
CA ARG A 6 -19.00 3.12 31.16
C ARG A 6 -18.41 4.35 30.44
N PHE A 7 -18.33 5.51 31.07
CA PHE A 7 -17.75 6.72 30.46
C PHE A 7 -16.24 6.57 30.23
N LEU A 8 -15.53 5.98 31.19
CA LEU A 8 -14.10 5.67 31.04
C LEU A 8 -13.86 4.69 29.87
N THR A 9 -14.71 3.67 29.74
CA THR A 9 -14.62 2.69 28.65
C THR A 9 -14.88 3.34 27.28
N VAL A 10 -15.89 4.21 27.17
CA VAL A 10 -16.20 4.93 25.92
C VAL A 10 -15.04 5.85 25.50
N LEU A 11 -14.47 6.60 26.46
CA LEU A 11 -13.31 7.45 26.20
C LEU A 11 -12.09 6.64 25.76
N LEU A 12 -11.84 5.49 26.39
CA LEU A 12 -10.74 4.60 26.00
C LEU A 12 -10.96 4.04 24.59
N CYS A 13 -12.17 3.58 24.25
CA CYS A 13 -12.48 3.09 22.90
C CYS A 13 -12.35 4.18 21.84
N ALA A 14 -12.81 5.41 22.13
CA ALA A 14 -12.66 6.56 21.22
C ALA A 14 -11.18 6.91 21.00
N LEU A 15 -10.37 6.87 22.07
CA LEU A 15 -8.93 7.08 21.98
C LEU A 15 -8.26 6.01 21.12
N VAL A 16 -8.60 4.73 21.32
CA VAL A 16 -8.04 3.62 20.52
C VAL A 16 -8.41 3.77 19.05
N MET A 17 -9.65 4.13 18.71
CA MET A 17 -10.07 4.33 17.32
C MET A 17 -9.31 5.46 16.61
N LEU A 18 -8.89 6.51 17.34
CA LEU A 18 -8.05 7.59 16.80
C LEU A 18 -6.65 7.11 16.37
N PHE A 19 -6.15 6.02 16.95
CA PHE A 19 -4.84 5.46 16.61
C PHE A 19 -4.89 4.42 15.48
N VAL A 20 -6.06 4.01 14.99
CA VAL A 20 -6.19 3.01 13.90
C VAL A 20 -6.37 3.70 12.55
N THR A 21 -5.37 4.48 12.11
CA THR A 21 -5.35 5.10 10.77
C THR A 21 -4.48 4.37 9.75
N GLY A 22 -3.87 3.22 10.12
CA GLY A 22 -2.85 2.52 9.33
C GLY A 22 -3.34 1.59 8.21
N CYS A 23 -4.50 1.81 7.60
CA CYS A 23 -4.83 1.09 6.37
C CYS A 23 -3.92 1.63 5.26
N ASN A 24 -3.06 0.79 4.65
CA ASN A 24 -1.98 1.15 3.70
C ASN A 24 -0.60 1.47 4.34
N MET A 25 -0.18 0.65 5.32
CA MET A 25 1.18 0.72 5.87
C MET A 25 2.20 0.13 4.89
N PRO A 26 3.26 0.87 4.51
CA PRO A 26 4.31 0.36 3.64
C PRO A 26 5.16 -0.71 4.34
N SER A 27 5.85 -1.55 3.57
CA SER A 27 6.88 -2.43 4.13
C SER A 27 8.01 -1.60 4.75
N ALA A 28 8.75 -2.19 5.70
CA ALA A 28 9.82 -1.49 6.42
C ALA A 28 10.84 -0.80 5.50
N HIS A 29 11.16 -1.41 4.35
CA HIS A 29 12.07 -0.87 3.34
C HIS A 29 11.57 0.43 2.67
N PHE A 30 10.27 0.68 2.69
CA PHE A 30 9.61 1.85 2.09
C PHE A 30 9.03 2.81 3.14
N SER A 31 9.36 2.59 4.42
CA SER A 31 8.86 3.41 5.52
C SER A 31 9.27 4.88 5.38
N GLY A 32 8.31 5.79 5.60
CA GLY A 32 8.52 7.23 5.49
C GLY A 32 8.61 7.78 4.06
N LEU A 33 8.54 6.92 3.03
CA LEU A 33 8.55 7.36 1.64
C LEU A 33 7.14 7.81 1.19
N PRO A 34 7.06 8.87 0.35
CA PRO A 34 5.80 9.35 -0.16
C PRO A 34 5.17 8.33 -1.11
N ALA A 35 3.86 8.14 -0.98
CA ALA A 35 3.08 7.34 -1.92
C ALA A 35 2.64 8.19 -3.12
N THR A 36 2.77 7.63 -4.31
CA THR A 36 2.17 8.17 -5.53
C THR A 36 0.96 7.32 -5.89
N ALA A 37 -0.23 7.92 -5.81
CA ALA A 37 -1.47 7.25 -6.19
C ALA A 37 -1.59 7.20 -7.73
N ILE A 38 -1.89 6.02 -8.28
CA ILE A 38 -2.04 5.80 -9.71
C ILE A 38 -3.06 4.69 -10.00
N THR A 39 -3.86 4.88 -11.05
CA THR A 39 -4.79 3.87 -11.55
C THR A 39 -4.23 3.22 -12.82
N VAL A 40 -4.18 1.90 -12.87
CA VAL A 40 -3.78 1.12 -14.06
C VAL A 40 -4.83 0.06 -14.34
N ASP A 41 -5.48 0.17 -15.50
CA ASP A 41 -6.51 -0.77 -15.97
C ASP A 41 -7.61 -1.07 -14.93
N GLY A 42 -8.01 -0.04 -14.17
CA GLY A 42 -9.04 -0.12 -13.13
C GLY A 42 -8.56 -0.57 -11.75
N SER A 43 -7.27 -0.92 -11.60
CA SER A 43 -6.66 -1.16 -10.28
C SER A 43 -6.02 0.13 -9.76
N ASP A 44 -6.32 0.50 -8.52
CA ASP A 44 -5.72 1.67 -7.86
C ASP A 44 -4.55 1.24 -6.99
N PHE A 45 -3.41 1.88 -7.16
CA PHE A 45 -2.18 1.60 -6.42
C PHE A 45 -1.61 2.85 -5.77
N ASP A 46 -1.09 2.66 -4.57
CA ASP A 46 -0.14 3.58 -3.96
C ASP A 46 1.27 3.02 -4.16
N VAL A 47 2.06 3.74 -4.96
CA VAL A 47 3.42 3.32 -5.32
C VAL A 47 4.46 4.14 -4.57
N ARG A 48 5.46 3.45 -4.00
CA ARG A 48 6.62 4.05 -3.36
C ARG A 48 7.88 3.56 -4.05
N VAL A 49 8.81 4.46 -4.35
CA VAL A 49 10.07 4.13 -5.03
C VAL A 49 11.22 4.35 -4.06
N ASN A 50 12.13 3.38 -3.96
CA ASN A 50 13.34 3.44 -3.15
C ASN A 50 14.51 2.84 -3.94
N GLY A 51 15.34 3.69 -4.55
CA GLY A 51 16.48 3.24 -5.35
C GLY A 51 16.07 2.33 -6.51
N ASP A 52 16.59 1.11 -6.53
CA ASP A 52 16.33 0.08 -7.56
C ASP A 52 15.09 -0.79 -7.23
N GLN A 53 14.22 -0.34 -6.32
CA GLN A 53 12.99 -1.04 -5.96
C GLN A 53 11.78 -0.11 -5.92
N ALA A 54 10.61 -0.70 -6.17
CA ALA A 54 9.34 -0.05 -5.94
C ALA A 54 8.38 -0.99 -5.20
N GLU A 55 7.53 -0.43 -4.35
CA GLU A 55 6.40 -1.12 -3.73
C GLU A 55 5.11 -0.53 -4.28
N ALA A 56 4.17 -1.39 -4.67
CA ALA A 56 2.83 -1.02 -5.10
C ALA A 56 1.81 -1.71 -4.19
N ILE A 57 1.09 -0.93 -3.39
CA ILE A 57 -0.02 -1.41 -2.57
C ILE A 57 -1.33 -1.10 -3.29
N ARG A 58 -2.17 -2.11 -3.54
CA ARG A 58 -3.49 -1.91 -4.13
C ARG A 58 -4.45 -1.34 -3.08
N THR A 59 -5.10 -0.22 -3.41
CA THR A 59 -5.93 0.55 -2.47
C THR A 59 -7.43 0.45 -2.72
N ASN A 60 -7.87 -0.18 -3.82
CA ASN A 60 -9.28 -0.37 -4.13
C ASN A 60 -9.83 -1.78 -3.85
N MET A 61 -11.16 -1.87 -3.78
CA MET A 61 -11.90 -3.11 -3.53
C MET A 61 -12.17 -3.90 -4.83
N GLU A 62 -11.14 -4.11 -5.65
CA GLU A 62 -11.26 -4.94 -6.86
C GLU A 62 -11.30 -6.43 -6.50
N TYR A 63 -12.21 -7.18 -7.15
CA TYR A 63 -12.19 -8.64 -7.08
C TYR A 63 -11.01 -9.20 -7.88
N ALA A 64 -9.98 -9.68 -7.17
CA ALA A 64 -8.77 -10.21 -7.77
C ALA A 64 -8.32 -11.51 -7.07
N PRO A 65 -8.81 -12.68 -7.53
CA PRO A 65 -8.49 -13.96 -6.89
C PRO A 65 -7.09 -14.48 -7.25
N ARG A 66 -6.44 -13.94 -8.29
CA ARG A 66 -5.13 -14.40 -8.78
C ARG A 66 -4.15 -13.24 -8.85
N PHE A 67 -2.89 -13.48 -8.47
CA PHE A 67 -1.86 -12.45 -8.54
C PHE A 67 -1.46 -12.09 -9.96
N GLY A 68 -1.38 -13.04 -10.91
CA GLY A 68 -0.90 -12.79 -12.27
C GLY A 68 -1.39 -11.48 -12.93
N PRO A 69 -2.71 -11.28 -13.10
CA PRO A 69 -3.24 -10.05 -13.69
C PRO A 69 -2.87 -8.76 -12.91
N ILE A 70 -2.85 -8.84 -11.58
CA ILE A 70 -2.53 -7.71 -10.71
C ILE A 70 -1.03 -7.42 -10.72
N ARG A 71 -0.19 -8.45 -10.75
CA ARG A 71 1.25 -8.34 -10.86
C ARG A 71 1.64 -7.55 -12.10
N ASP A 72 1.00 -7.82 -13.24
CA ASP A 72 1.31 -7.12 -14.49
C ASP A 72 0.87 -5.64 -14.44
N ARG A 73 -0.25 -5.34 -13.77
CA ARG A 73 -0.70 -3.95 -13.52
C ARG A 73 0.19 -3.22 -12.52
N ALA A 74 0.59 -3.89 -11.44
CA ALA A 74 1.54 -3.36 -10.46
C ALA A 74 2.90 -3.07 -11.12
N ALA A 75 3.39 -3.95 -11.99
CA ALA A 75 4.59 -3.69 -12.79
C ALA A 75 4.47 -2.41 -13.62
N ARG A 76 3.34 -2.21 -14.31
CA ARG A 76 3.07 -0.97 -15.07
C ARG A 76 2.97 0.25 -14.17
N ALA A 77 2.34 0.14 -13.00
CA ALA A 77 2.24 1.24 -12.04
C ALA A 77 3.64 1.66 -11.55
N MET A 78 4.47 0.68 -11.16
CA MET A 78 5.86 0.91 -10.74
C MET A 78 6.70 1.53 -11.85
N ALA A 79 6.60 1.04 -13.09
CA ALA A 79 7.31 1.61 -14.23
C ALA A 79 6.90 3.07 -14.51
N GLN A 80 5.60 3.37 -14.46
CA GLN A 80 5.09 4.73 -14.68
C GLN A 80 5.54 5.72 -13.59
N VAL A 81 5.54 5.28 -12.32
CA VAL A 81 5.93 6.14 -11.20
C VAL A 81 7.45 6.33 -11.09
N SER A 82 8.22 5.27 -11.37
CA SER A 82 9.70 5.34 -11.30
C SER A 82 10.35 5.89 -12.58
N GLY A 83 9.70 5.73 -13.74
CA GLY A 83 10.32 5.98 -15.04
C GLY A 83 11.31 4.90 -15.49
N CYS A 84 11.43 3.80 -14.74
CA CYS A 84 12.40 2.73 -14.97
C CYS A 84 11.75 1.45 -15.51
N GLU A 85 12.55 0.56 -16.07
CA GLU A 85 12.09 -0.79 -16.45
C GLU A 85 11.89 -1.65 -15.19
N VAL A 86 10.81 -2.43 -15.15
CA VAL A 86 10.56 -3.37 -14.04
C VAL A 86 10.97 -4.78 -14.48
N THR A 87 12.04 -5.31 -13.88
CA THR A 87 12.64 -6.59 -14.29
C THR A 87 12.08 -7.80 -13.54
N HIS A 88 11.54 -7.59 -12.34
CA HIS A 88 10.95 -8.63 -11.53
C HIS A 88 9.86 -8.06 -10.64
N VAL A 89 8.80 -8.84 -10.38
CA VAL A 89 7.74 -8.48 -9.42
C VAL A 89 7.38 -9.68 -8.56
N ALA A 90 7.42 -9.49 -7.25
CA ALA A 90 7.05 -10.47 -6.23
C ALA A 90 5.95 -9.92 -5.31
N GLY A 91 5.34 -10.80 -4.51
CA GLY A 91 4.28 -10.43 -3.57
C GLY A 91 2.95 -11.10 -3.88
N ASP A 92 1.86 -10.37 -3.63
CA ASP A 92 0.49 -10.85 -3.78
C ASP A 92 -0.45 -9.76 -4.35
N GLN A 93 -1.76 -10.04 -4.36
CA GLN A 93 -2.78 -9.18 -4.95
C GLN A 93 -2.95 -7.84 -4.22
N ALA A 94 -2.55 -7.73 -2.96
CA ALA A 94 -2.68 -6.53 -2.15
C ALA A 94 -1.38 -5.71 -2.16
N LEU A 95 -0.22 -6.38 -2.11
CA LEU A 95 1.08 -5.73 -2.08
C LEU A 95 2.06 -6.44 -3.02
N ALA A 96 2.65 -5.67 -3.92
CA ALA A 96 3.71 -6.13 -4.82
C ALA A 96 4.97 -5.30 -4.64
N VAL A 97 6.13 -5.96 -4.71
CA VAL A 97 7.44 -5.31 -4.75
C VAL A 97 8.11 -5.64 -6.07
N GLY A 98 8.59 -4.62 -6.76
CA GLY A 98 9.29 -4.73 -8.03
C GLY A 98 10.75 -4.35 -7.93
N LYS A 99 11.59 -5.02 -8.72
CA LYS A 99 12.97 -4.59 -9.00
C LYS A 99 12.97 -3.69 -10.24
N LEU A 100 13.63 -2.55 -10.12
CA LEU A 100 13.79 -1.54 -11.16
C LEU A 100 15.17 -1.63 -11.82
N ASP A 101 15.21 -1.35 -13.12
CA ASP A 101 16.43 -1.06 -13.87
C ASP A 101 16.31 0.36 -14.44
N CYS A 102 17.11 1.28 -13.89
CA CYS A 102 17.06 2.71 -14.18
C CYS A 102 18.24 3.18 -15.05
N GLY A 103 19.07 2.25 -15.55
CA GLY A 103 20.30 2.56 -16.31
C GLY A 103 21.57 2.55 -15.49
#